data_AF-A0A9W4ICX4-F1
#
_entry.id   AF-A0A9W4ICX4-F1
#
_cell.length_a   1.000
_cell.length_b   1.000
_cell.length_c   1.000
_cell.angle_alpha   90.00
_cell.angle_beta   90.00
_cell.angle_gamma   90.00
#
_symmetry.space_group_name_H-M   'P 1'
#
loop_
_entity.id
_entity.type
_entity.pdbx_description
1 polymer ?
#
loop_
_entity_poly.entity_id
_entity_poly.type
_entity_poly.pdbx_seq_one_letter_code
_entity_poly.pdbx_strand_id
1 'polypeptide(L)'
;MPFHPWCFDIFCRMYKSVDLHNRLDIPLLMMWRADQATKDKAKNWPWVNSKGKPLGRWWNHRPGGDWLVANPLYIPGLPELLLGAAKGTEHASSPGPADNPSQSDPTIPGAPSVYLTDRISSLPMELRLMIVDHLDGRDLVIIAQTSRSFALANVPNERWYDLVRHNMPWLWEAWEEDELEQHTPSLWTVLDTAEVKATAKARDRYIEALMDDDNMFYENAREAAEDRIPYPVTIPEQIRLPVDGTPWYQVYLAVMLNWDNFKGLQNRARIWEYVYDIKLEMEPYVDGLLGHVLFEDMDEDTDEDVDDGMDDGMDDGMDDGMDDGMDDGMGDGTDEDYSITMAATAKRPEIIELARGLRGVPMCEDYERMISGMMYNPLIPKLLEARHLCRGLAADYNNLDTKTVTYDQIGDKRLELLRKLVGKVGDGTFIEPPFLPDYGCNTVIGKDCFFNWNVTILDTSLVTIGDRVQIGTGVSIITAGHDTSVLSRRKFVEFGHPIFIEDDCWIGSNVVILPGVTIGQGSTIGAGSVVTKDIPPFSVAVGTPCRVKKTIQSAEEEEQDPNNPYRNLVREDR
;
A
#
# COMPACT_ATOMS: atom_id res chain seq x y z
N MET A 1 -3.61 -19.41 21.56
CA MET A 1 -2.62 -18.39 21.12
C MET A 1 -3.12 -17.76 19.82
N PRO A 2 -3.07 -16.42 19.68
CA PRO A 2 -3.52 -15.70 18.47
C PRO A 2 -2.65 -15.98 17.25
N PHE A 3 -1.42 -16.42 17.49
CA PHE A 3 -0.44 -16.72 16.48
C PHE A 3 -0.16 -18.21 16.43
N HIS A 4 0.24 -18.67 15.24
CA HIS A 4 1.13 -19.81 15.15
C HIS A 4 2.41 -19.54 15.98
N PRO A 5 2.96 -20.50 16.75
CA PRO A 5 4.30 -20.43 17.36
C PRO A 5 5.39 -19.64 16.59
N TRP A 6 5.50 -19.76 15.26
CA TRP A 6 6.52 -19.05 14.47
C TRP A 6 6.16 -17.59 14.19
N CYS A 7 4.90 -17.31 13.87
CA CYS A 7 4.42 -15.93 13.77
C CYS A 7 4.53 -15.24 15.14
N PHE A 8 4.37 -15.99 16.23
CA PHE A 8 4.58 -15.49 17.58
C PHE A 8 6.04 -15.14 17.85
N ASP A 9 7.00 -15.97 17.43
CA ASP A 9 8.43 -15.63 17.58
C ASP A 9 8.80 -14.38 16.78
N ILE A 10 8.36 -14.28 15.51
CA ILE A 10 8.55 -13.08 14.69
C ILE A 10 7.90 -11.86 15.35
N PHE A 11 6.68 -12.01 15.89
CA PHE A 11 5.98 -10.95 16.61
C PHE A 11 6.75 -10.51 17.86
N CYS A 12 7.20 -11.44 18.71
CA CYS A 12 8.02 -11.15 19.88
C CYS A 12 9.28 -10.36 19.52
N ARG A 13 9.92 -10.71 18.40
CA ARG A 13 11.14 -10.04 17.93
C ARG A 13 10.87 -8.67 17.35
N MET A 14 9.86 -8.55 16.51
CA MET A 14 9.40 -7.27 15.97
C MET A 14 9.01 -6.32 17.10
N TYR A 15 8.34 -6.81 18.14
CA TYR A 15 7.98 -6.04 19.33
C TYR A 15 9.22 -5.53 20.06
N LYS A 16 10.24 -6.38 20.25
CA LYS A 16 11.54 -5.99 20.85
C LYS A 16 12.37 -5.04 19.98
N SER A 17 12.30 -5.15 18.65
CA SER A 17 13.16 -4.36 17.75
C SER A 17 12.65 -2.94 17.51
N VAL A 18 11.34 -2.70 17.68
CA VAL A 18 10.72 -1.40 17.41
C VAL A 18 10.64 -0.53 18.67
N ASP A 19 10.52 -1.12 19.86
CA ASP A 19 10.48 -0.38 21.14
C ASP A 19 11.63 -0.75 22.06
N LEU A 20 12.58 0.17 22.23
CA LEU A 20 13.73 0.04 23.14
C LEU A 20 13.36 -0.15 24.62
N HIS A 21 12.09 0.03 25.01
CA HIS A 21 11.65 0.02 26.41
C HIS A 21 10.45 -0.88 26.76
N ASN A 22 9.92 -1.69 25.84
CA ASN A 22 8.68 -2.41 26.11
C ASN A 22 8.82 -3.94 26.16
N ARG A 23 8.45 -4.51 27.31
CA ARG A 23 8.23 -5.95 27.47
C ARG A 23 6.95 -6.31 26.73
N LEU A 24 6.95 -7.47 26.06
CA LEU A 24 5.74 -8.02 25.47
C LEU A 24 4.70 -8.31 26.57
N ASP A 25 3.57 -7.61 26.53
CA ASP A 25 2.44 -7.85 27.44
C ASP A 25 1.56 -8.98 26.90
N ILE A 26 1.79 -10.20 27.41
CA ILE A 26 1.01 -11.38 27.04
C ILE A 26 -0.46 -11.24 27.42
N PRO A 27 -0.83 -10.77 28.63
CA PRO A 27 -2.20 -10.42 28.96
C PRO A 27 -2.88 -9.50 27.95
N LEU A 28 -2.22 -8.41 27.54
CA LEU A 28 -2.74 -7.47 26.53
C LEU A 28 -3.00 -8.18 25.20
N LEU A 29 -2.06 -9.01 24.75
CA LEU A 29 -2.21 -9.80 23.53
C LEU A 29 -3.39 -10.79 23.62
N MET A 30 -3.57 -11.43 24.78
CA MET A 30 -4.71 -12.31 25.02
C MET A 30 -6.03 -11.55 25.08
N MET A 31 -6.03 -10.35 25.66
CA MET A 31 -7.21 -9.50 25.76
C MET A 31 -7.65 -8.98 24.40
N TRP A 32 -6.71 -8.46 23.60
CA TRP A 32 -6.93 -8.14 22.19
C TRP A 32 -7.52 -9.37 21.48
N ARG A 33 -6.92 -10.55 21.63
CA ARG A 33 -7.43 -11.78 20.99
C ARG A 33 -8.82 -12.19 21.47
N ALA A 34 -9.12 -12.03 22.75
CA ALA A 34 -10.43 -12.36 23.31
C ALA A 34 -11.52 -11.44 22.76
N ASP A 35 -11.22 -10.14 22.63
CA ASP A 35 -12.14 -9.17 22.01
C ASP A 35 -12.44 -9.55 20.55
N GLN A 36 -11.41 -9.97 19.81
CA GLN A 36 -11.52 -10.47 18.44
C GLN A 36 -12.36 -11.74 18.29
N ALA A 37 -12.50 -12.54 19.35
CA ALA A 37 -13.18 -13.83 19.29
C ALA A 37 -14.70 -13.74 19.54
N THR A 38 -15.23 -12.56 19.89
CA THR A 38 -16.67 -12.37 20.12
C THR A 38 -17.45 -12.29 18.79
N LYS A 39 -18.49 -13.11 18.64
CA LYS A 39 -19.28 -13.27 17.38
C LYS A 39 -19.89 -11.95 16.87
N ASP A 40 -20.24 -11.03 17.76
CA ASP A 40 -20.87 -9.76 17.41
C ASP A 40 -19.85 -8.69 16.96
N LYS A 41 -18.60 -8.76 17.43
CA LYS A 41 -17.53 -7.87 16.96
C LYS A 41 -16.80 -8.41 15.73
N ALA A 42 -16.69 -9.73 15.57
CA ALA A 42 -15.98 -10.36 14.45
C ALA A 42 -16.52 -9.96 13.05
N LYS A 43 -17.81 -9.58 12.94
CA LYS A 43 -18.43 -9.08 11.68
C LYS A 43 -18.10 -7.62 11.37
N ASN A 44 -17.71 -6.84 12.38
CA ASN A 44 -17.44 -5.41 12.25
C ASN A 44 -15.95 -5.10 12.06
N TRP A 45 -15.10 -6.13 12.03
CA TRP A 45 -13.66 -5.96 11.88
C TRP A 45 -13.23 -6.00 10.39
N PRO A 46 -12.27 -5.15 9.95
CA PRO A 46 -11.97 -4.90 8.54
C PRO A 46 -11.34 -6.07 7.78
N TRP A 47 -11.08 -7.20 8.45
CA TRP A 47 -10.46 -8.39 7.86
C TRP A 47 -11.40 -9.59 7.80
N VAL A 48 -12.69 -9.41 8.03
CA VAL A 48 -13.69 -10.43 7.72
C VAL A 48 -14.61 -9.84 6.66
N ASN A 49 -14.73 -10.51 5.52
CA ASN A 49 -15.65 -10.04 4.51
C ASN A 49 -17.10 -10.13 5.01
N SER A 50 -18.03 -9.52 4.28
CA SER A 50 -19.47 -9.51 4.61
C SER A 50 -20.11 -10.90 4.79
N LYS A 51 -19.40 -11.97 4.40
CA LYS A 51 -19.82 -13.37 4.54
C LYS A 51 -19.14 -14.09 5.73
N GLY A 52 -18.42 -13.39 6.59
CA GLY A 52 -17.74 -14.01 7.73
C GLY A 52 -16.41 -14.70 7.37
N LYS A 53 -15.90 -14.57 6.13
CA LYS A 53 -14.62 -15.17 5.72
C LYS A 53 -13.44 -14.23 6.01
N PRO A 54 -12.34 -14.72 6.59
CA PRO A 54 -11.16 -13.91 6.84
C PRO A 54 -10.48 -13.46 5.52
N LEU A 55 -10.17 -12.17 5.42
CA LEU A 55 -9.47 -11.46 4.33
C LEU A 55 -7.96 -11.77 4.30
N GLY A 56 -7.58 -13.03 4.52
CA GLY A 56 -6.18 -13.48 4.41
C GLY A 56 -5.31 -13.32 5.66
N ARG A 57 -5.88 -12.93 6.81
CA ARG A 57 -5.13 -12.85 8.09
C ARG A 57 -5.07 -14.16 8.89
N TRP A 58 -5.76 -15.21 8.41
CA TRP A 58 -5.75 -16.53 9.04
C TRP A 58 -5.02 -17.52 8.13
N TRP A 59 -3.96 -18.11 8.67
CA TRP A 59 -3.06 -18.98 7.93
C TRP A 59 -3.38 -20.42 8.28
N ASN A 60 -3.97 -21.15 7.33
CA ASN A 60 -4.03 -22.60 7.42
C ASN A 60 -2.68 -23.15 6.95
N HIS A 61 -1.75 -23.32 7.88
CA HIS A 61 -0.49 -23.98 7.58
C HIS A 61 -0.74 -25.46 7.26
N ARG A 62 -0.81 -25.79 5.98
CA ARG A 62 -0.66 -27.16 5.50
C ARG A 62 0.84 -27.42 5.30
N PRO A 63 1.41 -28.50 5.85
CA PRO A 63 2.77 -28.92 5.49
C PRO A 63 2.93 -28.96 3.96
N GLY A 64 3.84 -28.15 3.43
CA GLY A 64 4.11 -28.02 1.99
C GLY A 64 3.04 -27.29 1.16
N GLY A 65 2.05 -26.67 1.79
CA GLY A 65 0.95 -25.95 1.12
C GLY A 65 1.28 -24.52 0.71
N ASP A 66 1.97 -23.80 1.58
CA ASP A 66 2.38 -22.42 1.33
C ASP A 66 3.83 -22.28 1.79
N TRP A 67 4.76 -22.38 0.83
CA TRP A 67 6.19 -22.04 0.93
C TRP A 67 6.66 -21.87 2.37
N LEU A 68 6.88 -23.01 3.03
CA LEU A 68 6.98 -23.12 4.48
C LEU A 68 7.99 -22.12 5.05
N VAL A 69 7.44 -21.11 5.73
CA VAL A 69 7.66 -20.78 7.13
C VAL A 69 9.12 -20.52 7.54
N ALA A 70 9.43 -19.23 7.69
CA ALA A 70 10.05 -18.67 8.90
C ALA A 70 11.55 -18.83 9.20
N ASN A 71 12.43 -19.04 8.22
CA ASN A 71 13.79 -18.48 8.35
C ASN A 71 14.35 -18.04 6.97
N PRO A 72 14.74 -16.76 6.81
CA PRO A 72 15.12 -16.20 5.53
C PRO A 72 16.45 -16.79 5.06
N LEU A 73 17.30 -17.23 5.99
CA LEU A 73 18.63 -17.77 5.70
C LEU A 73 18.61 -19.22 5.21
N TYR A 74 17.46 -19.88 5.17
CA TYR A 74 17.34 -21.19 4.51
C TYR A 74 16.63 -21.11 3.16
N ILE A 75 16.52 -19.90 2.62
CA ILE A 75 16.03 -19.70 1.27
C ILE A 75 17.15 -20.09 0.30
N PRO A 76 16.89 -21.02 -0.64
CA PRO A 76 17.89 -21.45 -1.60
C PRO A 76 18.56 -20.25 -2.30
N GLY A 77 19.89 -20.17 -2.24
CA GLY A 77 20.68 -19.12 -2.87
C GLY A 77 20.85 -17.83 -2.06
N LEU A 78 20.07 -17.59 -1.00
CA LEU A 78 20.24 -16.41 -0.16
C LEU A 78 21.53 -16.46 0.67
N PRO A 79 21.86 -17.59 1.35
CA PRO A 79 23.15 -17.79 2.01
C PRO A 79 24.39 -17.42 1.19
N GLU A 80 24.48 -17.99 -0.02
CA GLU A 80 25.62 -17.80 -0.90
C GLU A 80 25.71 -16.34 -1.37
N LEU A 81 24.56 -15.72 -1.61
CA LEU A 81 24.48 -14.32 -2.01
C LEU A 81 24.90 -13.38 -0.89
N LEU A 82 24.43 -13.60 0.35
CA LEU A 82 24.81 -12.78 1.50
C LEU A 82 26.31 -12.92 1.83
N LEU A 83 26.85 -14.14 1.79
CA LEU A 83 28.28 -14.38 1.98
C LEU A 83 29.13 -13.81 0.83
N GLY A 84 28.65 -13.86 -0.41
CA GLY A 84 29.30 -13.27 -1.57
C GLY A 84 29.36 -11.75 -1.49
N ALA A 85 28.24 -11.12 -1.08
CA ALA A 85 28.18 -9.69 -0.80
C ALA A 85 29.12 -9.32 0.36
N ALA A 86 29.12 -10.10 1.44
CA ALA A 86 29.98 -9.84 2.60
C ALA A 86 31.49 -9.94 2.26
N LYS A 87 31.87 -10.83 1.34
CA LYS A 87 33.26 -11.03 0.90
C LYS A 87 33.73 -10.06 -0.18
N GLY A 88 32.87 -9.16 -0.66
CA GLY A 88 33.21 -8.21 -1.72
C GLY A 88 33.48 -8.85 -3.08
N THR A 89 32.98 -10.06 -3.34
CA THR A 89 33.30 -10.79 -4.59
C THR A 89 32.51 -10.25 -5.78
N GLU A 90 33.26 -9.78 -6.79
CA GLU A 90 32.79 -9.30 -8.07
C GLU A 90 31.90 -10.32 -8.81
N HIS A 91 30.58 -10.14 -8.78
CA HIS A 91 29.69 -10.67 -9.81
C HIS A 91 28.49 -9.73 -10.05
N ALA A 92 28.80 -8.49 -10.46
CA ALA A 92 27.96 -7.68 -11.33
C ALA A 92 28.85 -6.58 -11.91
N SER A 93 28.87 -6.47 -13.24
CA SER A 93 29.76 -5.59 -13.99
C SER A 93 29.72 -4.13 -13.50
N SER A 94 30.76 -3.71 -12.78
CA SER A 94 31.08 -2.29 -12.60
C SER A 94 31.55 -1.71 -13.94
N PRO A 95 31.10 -0.52 -14.37
CA PRO A 95 31.86 0.28 -15.32
C PRO A 95 33.10 0.77 -14.58
N GLY A 96 34.27 0.29 -14.99
CA GLY A 96 35.55 0.63 -14.38
C GLY A 96 35.86 2.15 -14.39
N PRO A 97 36.85 2.58 -13.59
CA PRO A 97 37.26 3.97 -13.54
C PRO A 97 37.97 4.31 -14.86
N ALA A 98 37.30 5.07 -15.74
CA ALA A 98 37.94 5.59 -16.92
C ALA A 98 38.87 6.75 -16.53
N ASP A 99 40.12 6.57 -16.90
CA ASP A 99 41.26 7.47 -16.76
C ASP A 99 40.97 8.94 -17.14
N ASN A 100 41.68 9.83 -16.44
CA ASN A 100 41.89 11.22 -16.84
C ASN A 100 42.31 11.32 -18.32
N PRO A 101 41.84 12.37 -19.02
CA PRO A 101 42.86 13.23 -19.63
C PRO A 101 42.56 14.72 -19.43
N SER A 102 43.62 15.42 -19.05
CA SER A 102 43.80 16.82 -19.39
C SER A 102 43.97 16.98 -20.91
N GLN A 103 43.52 18.14 -21.41
CA GLN A 103 43.78 18.77 -22.71
C GLN A 103 42.83 18.52 -23.91
N SER A 104 42.39 19.69 -24.40
CA SER A 104 42.03 20.09 -25.77
C SER A 104 40.70 19.62 -26.38
N ASP A 105 39.81 20.61 -26.45
CA ASP A 105 38.65 20.80 -27.33
C ASP A 105 38.80 20.24 -28.76
N PRO A 106 37.70 19.84 -29.42
CA PRO A 106 37.10 20.80 -30.34
C PRO A 106 35.56 20.85 -30.29
N THR A 107 35.06 22.00 -29.87
CA THR A 107 33.83 22.70 -30.31
C THR A 107 33.04 22.04 -31.45
N ILE A 108 31.87 21.51 -31.09
CA ILE A 108 30.72 21.39 -31.99
C ILE A 108 29.90 22.69 -31.83
N PRO A 109 29.77 23.54 -32.86
CA PRO A 109 28.95 24.74 -32.74
C PRO A 109 27.47 24.36 -32.89
N GLY A 110 26.67 24.52 -31.82
CA GLY A 110 25.22 24.68 -31.96
C GLY A 110 24.28 23.86 -31.05
N ALA A 111 24.76 23.09 -30.07
CA ALA A 111 23.87 22.43 -29.10
C ALA A 111 24.02 23.06 -27.71
N PRO A 112 22.93 23.56 -27.07
CA PRO A 112 22.98 23.98 -25.68
C PRO A 112 23.16 22.74 -24.80
N SER A 113 24.40 22.52 -24.37
CA SER A 113 24.77 21.54 -23.35
C SER A 113 24.25 22.01 -21.99
N VAL A 114 23.05 21.56 -21.61
CA VAL A 114 22.59 21.59 -20.22
C VAL A 114 23.04 20.28 -19.56
N TYR A 115 24.33 20.14 -19.28
CA TYR A 115 24.72 19.27 -18.17
C TYR A 115 24.27 20.00 -16.91
N LEU A 116 23.21 19.51 -16.27
CA LEU A 116 22.89 19.90 -14.90
C LEU A 116 24.17 19.68 -14.08
N THR A 117 24.81 20.76 -13.68
CA THR A 117 25.83 20.72 -12.64
C THR A 117 25.18 20.15 -11.39
N ASP A 118 25.69 19.03 -10.89
CA ASP A 118 25.22 18.37 -9.66
C ASP A 118 25.40 19.36 -8.49
N ARG A 119 24.40 20.20 -8.22
CA ARG A 119 24.48 21.24 -7.16
C ARG A 119 24.60 20.62 -5.77
N ILE A 120 24.24 19.35 -5.62
CA ILE A 120 24.36 18.60 -4.37
C ILE A 120 25.84 18.31 -4.07
N SER A 121 26.67 18.16 -5.12
CA SER A 121 28.14 18.05 -4.98
C SER A 121 28.82 19.27 -4.35
N SER A 122 28.10 20.38 -4.22
CA SER A 122 28.59 21.59 -3.55
C SER A 122 28.19 21.69 -2.07
N LEU A 123 27.30 20.81 -1.59
CA LEU A 123 26.90 20.77 -0.18
C LEU A 123 28.05 20.23 0.69
N PRO A 124 28.25 20.75 1.91
CA PRO A 124 29.10 20.12 2.93
C PRO A 124 28.68 18.67 3.21
N MET A 125 29.62 17.83 3.64
CA MET A 125 29.38 16.41 3.90
C MET A 125 28.26 16.22 4.95
N GLU A 126 28.22 17.08 5.96
CA GLU A 126 27.23 17.08 7.03
C GLU A 126 25.81 17.25 6.48
N LEU A 127 25.60 18.18 5.53
CA LEU A 127 24.29 18.37 4.91
C LEU A 127 23.92 17.21 3.99
N ARG A 128 24.89 16.56 3.34
CA ARG A 128 24.63 15.35 2.56
C ARG A 128 24.22 14.19 3.45
N LEU A 129 24.89 14.01 4.58
CA LEU A 129 24.53 12.99 5.57
C LEU A 129 23.14 13.26 6.16
N MET A 130 22.81 14.52 6.48
CA MET A 130 21.45 14.88 6.91
C MET A 130 20.40 14.56 5.83
N ILE A 131 20.71 14.77 4.54
CA ILE A 131 19.80 14.37 3.47
C ILE A 131 19.66 12.85 3.43
N VAL A 132 20.76 12.10 3.49
CA VAL A 132 20.78 10.62 3.55
C VAL A 132 20.00 10.10 4.76
N ASP A 133 20.00 10.82 5.88
CA ASP A 133 19.26 10.44 7.08
C ASP A 133 17.74 10.46 6.88
N HIS A 134 17.26 11.28 5.94
CA HIS A 134 15.84 11.39 5.60
C HIS A 134 15.41 10.53 4.40
N LEU A 135 16.34 9.84 3.75
CA LEU A 135 16.06 8.97 2.61
C LEU A 135 16.01 7.51 3.06
N ASP A 136 15.04 6.76 2.53
CA ASP A 136 15.03 5.31 2.70
C ASP A 136 16.06 4.64 1.75
N GLY A 137 16.32 3.35 1.95
CA GLY A 137 17.29 2.62 1.13
C GLY A 137 16.95 2.61 -0.36
N ARG A 138 15.68 2.73 -0.75
CA ARG A 138 15.25 2.71 -2.16
C ARG A 138 15.51 4.06 -2.81
N ASP A 139 15.13 5.14 -2.14
CA ASP A 139 15.37 6.51 -2.58
C ASP A 139 16.87 6.79 -2.67
N LEU A 140 17.67 6.25 -1.76
CA LEU A 140 19.13 6.34 -1.82
C LEU A 140 19.70 5.67 -3.06
N VAL A 141 19.21 4.48 -3.46
CA VAL A 141 19.65 3.83 -4.70
C VAL A 141 19.26 4.63 -5.93
N ILE A 142 18.04 5.18 -5.97
CA ILE A 142 17.57 6.02 -7.07
C ILE A 142 18.39 7.31 -7.18
N ILE A 143 18.66 7.95 -6.05
CA ILE A 143 19.44 9.19 -6.00
C ILE A 143 20.91 8.91 -6.33
N ALA A 144 21.48 7.78 -5.90
CA ALA A 144 22.83 7.37 -6.27
C ALA A 144 23.01 7.12 -7.78
N GLN A 145 21.95 6.70 -8.49
CA GLN A 145 21.97 6.55 -9.94
C GLN A 145 21.95 7.89 -10.68
N THR A 146 21.46 8.94 -10.04
CA THR A 146 21.24 10.26 -10.66
C THR A 146 22.25 11.32 -10.18
N SER A 147 22.91 11.11 -9.05
CA SER A 147 23.94 11.99 -8.48
C SER A 147 25.15 11.21 -8.00
N ARG A 148 26.34 11.59 -8.49
CA ARG A 148 27.61 11.04 -7.99
C ARG A 148 27.90 11.46 -6.55
N SER A 149 27.27 12.52 -6.07
CA SER A 149 27.43 13.01 -4.70
C SER A 149 26.82 12.09 -3.66
N PHE A 150 25.81 11.32 -4.06
CA PHE A 150 25.18 10.26 -3.27
C PHE A 150 25.53 8.87 -3.79
N ALA A 151 26.62 8.72 -4.56
CA ALA A 151 27.08 7.40 -4.97
C ALA A 151 27.12 6.48 -3.74
N LEU A 152 26.64 5.24 -3.88
CA LEU A 152 26.45 4.32 -2.75
C LEU A 152 27.72 4.12 -1.91
N ALA A 153 28.90 4.24 -2.54
CA ALA A 153 30.21 4.16 -1.93
C ALA A 153 30.59 5.38 -1.04
N ASN A 154 29.87 6.50 -1.15
CA ASN A 154 30.10 7.71 -0.36
C ASN A 154 29.22 7.78 0.91
N VAL A 155 28.26 6.86 1.06
CA VAL A 155 27.44 6.74 2.26
C VAL A 155 28.20 5.87 3.28
N PRO A 156 28.35 6.31 4.54
CA PRO A 156 29.02 5.51 5.58
C PRO A 156 28.44 4.10 5.69
N ASN A 157 29.30 3.10 5.90
CA ASN A 157 28.86 1.71 6.00
C ASN A 157 27.90 1.47 7.18
N GLU A 158 28.10 2.19 8.29
CA GLU A 158 27.18 2.20 9.44
C GLU A 158 25.79 2.68 9.05
N ARG A 159 25.69 3.68 8.17
CA ARG A 159 24.39 4.16 7.70
C ARG A 159 23.70 3.11 6.82
N TRP A 160 24.46 2.40 6.00
CA TRP A 160 23.93 1.25 5.24
C TRP A 160 23.46 0.12 6.16
N TYR A 161 24.17 -0.13 7.25
CA TYR A 161 23.75 -1.09 8.26
C TYR A 161 22.38 -0.71 8.83
N ASP A 162 22.22 0.55 9.28
CA ASP A 162 20.94 1.05 9.81
C ASP A 162 19.80 0.92 8.80
N LEU A 163 20.05 1.28 7.54
CA LEU A 163 19.06 1.19 6.47
C LEU A 163 18.68 -0.26 6.16
N VAL A 164 19.63 -1.19 6.12
CA VAL A 164 19.33 -2.62 5.95
C VAL A 164 18.48 -3.13 7.11
N ARG A 165 18.79 -2.73 8.36
CA ARG A 165 17.97 -3.10 9.53
C ARG A 165 16.56 -2.53 9.45
N HIS A 166 16.43 -1.29 9.00
CA HIS A 166 15.15 -0.60 8.93
C HIS A 166 14.28 -1.10 7.76
N ASN A 167 14.86 -1.27 6.57
CA ASN A 167 14.14 -1.65 5.36
C ASN A 167 13.98 -3.17 5.21
N MET A 168 14.86 -3.96 5.82
CA MET A 168 14.83 -5.43 5.77
C MET A 168 14.89 -6.04 7.17
N PRO A 169 14.02 -5.62 8.12
CA PRO A 169 14.09 -6.07 9.51
C PRO A 169 13.82 -7.58 9.64
N TRP A 170 13.15 -8.16 8.65
CA TRP A 170 12.95 -9.59 8.52
C TRP A 170 14.24 -10.40 8.25
N LEU A 171 15.38 -9.78 7.95
CA LEU A 171 16.72 -10.42 7.83
C LEU A 171 17.44 -10.61 9.16
N TRP A 172 16.83 -10.31 10.30
CA TRP A 172 17.51 -10.25 11.60
C TRP A 172 18.34 -11.48 11.98
N GLU A 173 18.02 -12.67 11.44
CA GLU A 173 18.79 -13.90 11.68
C GLU A 173 20.20 -13.84 11.08
N ALA A 174 20.47 -12.90 10.17
CA ALA A 174 21.78 -12.69 9.56
C ALA A 174 22.72 -11.87 10.44
N TRP A 175 22.25 -11.24 11.52
CA TRP A 175 23.04 -10.33 12.34
C TRP A 175 23.88 -11.09 13.37
N GLU A 176 24.91 -10.41 13.88
CA GLU A 176 25.88 -10.93 14.85
C GLU A 176 25.22 -11.36 16.18
N GLU A 177 25.76 -12.41 16.82
CA GLU A 177 25.13 -13.09 17.97
C GLU A 177 25.05 -12.23 19.24
N ASP A 178 25.97 -11.29 19.42
CA ASP A 178 26.02 -10.43 20.62
C ASP A 178 24.84 -9.45 20.69
N GLU A 179 24.12 -9.24 19.59
CA GLU A 179 22.95 -8.37 19.55
C GLU A 179 21.64 -9.10 19.89
N LEU A 180 21.59 -10.43 19.81
CA LEU A 180 20.37 -11.22 19.89
C LEU A 180 20.61 -12.59 20.55
N GLU A 181 19.91 -12.87 21.65
CA GLU A 181 19.89 -14.19 22.29
C GLU A 181 19.75 -15.32 21.25
N GLN A 182 20.59 -16.36 21.39
CA GLN A 182 20.74 -17.46 20.42
C GLN A 182 19.38 -18.02 19.98
N HIS A 183 19.03 -17.86 18.70
CA HIS A 183 17.81 -18.41 18.11
C HIS A 183 18.08 -19.78 17.51
N THR A 184 17.35 -20.80 17.97
CA THR A 184 17.32 -22.10 17.29
C THR A 184 16.10 -22.15 16.38
N PRO A 185 16.27 -22.21 15.04
CA PRO A 185 15.16 -22.27 14.11
C PRO A 185 14.42 -23.61 14.28
N SER A 186 13.11 -23.59 14.09
CA SER A 186 12.29 -24.80 14.22
C SER A 186 12.49 -25.71 13.02
N LEU A 187 12.31 -27.02 13.21
CA LEU A 187 12.41 -28.00 12.13
C LEU A 187 11.57 -27.63 10.90
N TRP A 188 10.36 -27.14 11.12
CA TRP A 188 9.46 -26.77 10.02
C TRP A 188 9.91 -25.55 9.21
N THR A 189 10.92 -24.82 9.70
CA THR A 189 11.47 -23.64 9.02
C THR A 189 12.68 -23.93 8.15
N VAL A 190 13.15 -25.17 8.17
CA VAL A 190 14.32 -25.61 7.41
C VAL A 190 13.97 -26.68 6.37
N LEU A 191 12.68 -27.05 6.25
CA LEU A 191 12.23 -28.12 5.38
C LEU A 191 11.82 -27.60 4.00
N ASP A 192 12.32 -28.25 2.95
CA ASP A 192 11.89 -27.98 1.59
C ASP A 192 10.47 -28.52 1.32
N THR A 193 9.71 -27.81 0.49
CA THR A 193 8.33 -28.20 0.18
C THR A 193 8.24 -29.53 -0.55
N ALA A 194 9.21 -29.86 -1.40
CA ALA A 194 9.25 -31.14 -2.09
C ALA A 194 9.58 -32.28 -1.11
N GLU A 195 10.47 -32.04 -0.15
CA GLU A 195 10.79 -33.01 0.92
C GLU A 195 9.59 -33.29 1.81
N VAL A 196 8.87 -32.25 2.26
CA VAL A 196 7.66 -32.42 3.07
C VAL A 196 6.59 -33.22 2.33
N LYS A 197 6.37 -32.91 1.04
CA LYS A 197 5.41 -33.65 0.21
C LYS A 197 5.84 -35.10 -0.04
N ALA A 198 7.14 -35.34 -0.22
CA ALA A 198 7.67 -36.68 -0.39
C ALA A 198 7.50 -37.52 0.88
N THR A 199 7.82 -36.94 2.05
CA THR A 199 7.64 -37.59 3.36
C THR A 199 6.17 -37.84 3.67
N ALA A 200 5.27 -36.88 3.43
CA ALA A 200 3.83 -37.06 3.61
C ALA A 200 3.31 -38.20 2.73
N LYS A 201 3.65 -38.21 1.44
CA LYS A 201 3.27 -39.29 0.51
C LYS A 201 3.84 -40.65 0.91
N ALA A 202 5.04 -40.69 1.49
CA ALA A 202 5.63 -41.92 2.00
C ALA A 202 4.89 -42.44 3.25
N ARG A 203 4.46 -41.53 4.14
CA ARG A 203 3.62 -41.85 5.29
C ARG A 203 2.25 -42.36 4.87
N ASP A 204 1.58 -41.70 3.93
CA ASP A 204 0.26 -42.12 3.43
C ASP A 204 0.32 -43.56 2.89
N ARG A 205 1.33 -43.88 2.08
CA ARG A 205 1.55 -45.25 1.57
C ARG A 205 1.82 -46.27 2.68
N TYR A 206 2.50 -45.87 3.75
CA TYR A 206 2.80 -46.74 4.87
C TYR A 206 1.55 -46.97 5.73
N ILE A 207 0.72 -45.95 5.91
CA ILE A 207 -0.60 -46.03 6.56
C ILE A 207 -1.50 -46.97 5.76
N GLU A 208 -1.64 -46.77 4.44
CA GLU A 208 -2.42 -47.65 3.56
C GLU A 208 -1.98 -49.11 3.70
N ALA A 209 -0.67 -49.39 3.68
CA ALA A 209 -0.15 -50.74 3.84
C ALA A 209 -0.40 -51.37 5.22
N LEU A 210 -0.54 -50.54 6.26
CA LEU A 210 -0.84 -50.98 7.61
C LEU A 210 -2.35 -51.15 7.87
N MET A 211 -3.19 -50.45 7.11
CA MET A 211 -4.65 -50.56 7.18
C MET A 211 -5.21 -51.76 6.40
N ASP A 212 -4.43 -52.34 5.47
CA ASP A 212 -4.74 -53.61 4.81
C ASP A 212 -4.63 -54.83 5.75
N ASP A 213 -4.13 -54.64 6.98
CA ASP A 213 -4.13 -55.64 8.05
C ASP A 213 -5.32 -55.33 8.99
N ASP A 214 -6.38 -56.15 8.92
CA ASP A 214 -7.79 -55.94 9.37
C ASP A 214 -8.03 -55.57 10.87
N ASN A 215 -7.02 -55.10 11.62
CA ASN A 215 -7.12 -54.87 13.06
C ASN A 215 -6.44 -53.58 13.56
N MET A 216 -6.10 -52.64 12.67
CA MET A 216 -5.40 -51.42 13.08
C MET A 216 -6.24 -50.16 12.89
N PHE A 217 -6.46 -49.43 14.00
CA PHE A 217 -7.10 -48.12 13.96
C PHE A 217 -6.20 -47.10 13.24
N TYR A 218 -6.81 -46.23 12.44
CA TYR A 218 -6.13 -45.19 11.66
C TYR A 218 -5.13 -44.37 12.49
N GLU A 219 -5.50 -44.00 13.72
CA GLU A 219 -4.64 -43.22 14.61
C GLU A 219 -3.35 -43.95 14.98
N ASN A 220 -3.43 -45.27 15.25
CA ASN A 220 -2.25 -46.10 15.52
C ASN A 220 -1.36 -46.27 14.27
N ALA A 221 -1.98 -46.33 13.08
CA ALA A 221 -1.27 -46.41 11.81
C ALA A 221 -0.50 -45.12 11.52
N ARG A 222 -1.15 -44.00 11.82
CA ARG A 222 -0.56 -42.66 11.69
C ARG A 222 0.63 -42.52 12.63
N GLU A 223 0.49 -42.81 13.92
CA GLU A 223 1.61 -42.73 14.87
C GLU A 223 2.79 -43.61 14.44
N ALA A 224 2.53 -44.85 14.01
CA ALA A 224 3.57 -45.74 13.51
C ALA A 224 4.26 -45.20 12.24
N ALA A 225 3.52 -44.52 11.35
CA ALA A 225 4.08 -43.88 10.17
C ALA A 225 4.96 -42.67 10.52
N GLU A 226 4.56 -41.88 11.51
CA GLU A 226 5.30 -40.73 11.99
C GLU A 226 6.66 -41.14 12.60
N ASP A 227 6.67 -42.22 13.40
CA ASP A 227 7.88 -42.80 13.99
C ASP A 227 8.80 -43.45 12.95
N ARG A 228 8.22 -44.18 11.99
CA ARG A 228 9.01 -44.96 11.02
C ARG A 228 9.63 -44.08 9.93
N ILE A 229 8.93 -43.01 9.57
CA ILE A 229 9.29 -42.07 8.51
C ILE A 229 9.26 -40.66 9.12
N PRO A 230 10.24 -40.30 9.96
CA PRO A 230 10.33 -38.97 10.54
C PRO A 230 10.64 -37.94 9.44
N TYR A 231 10.28 -36.68 9.67
CA TYR A 231 10.79 -35.60 8.83
C TYR A 231 12.32 -35.49 8.99
N PRO A 232 13.06 -35.12 7.92
CA PRO A 232 14.51 -35.00 8.00
C PRO A 232 14.92 -33.86 8.96
N VAL A 233 15.74 -34.14 9.97
CA VAL A 233 16.01 -33.25 11.13
C VAL A 233 17.33 -32.46 11.05
N THR A 234 17.83 -32.16 9.86
CA THR A 234 19.08 -31.39 9.73
C THR A 234 18.80 -29.90 9.74
N ILE A 235 19.17 -29.23 10.83
CA ILE A 235 19.22 -27.77 10.92
C ILE A 235 20.62 -27.33 10.41
N PRO A 236 20.73 -26.62 9.26
CA PRO A 236 22.01 -26.14 8.77
C PRO A 236 22.54 -24.98 9.61
N GLU A 237 23.85 -24.76 9.59
CA GLU A 237 24.51 -23.64 10.29
C GLU A 237 24.00 -22.29 9.78
N GLN A 238 23.71 -21.36 10.69
CA GLN A 238 23.21 -20.02 10.35
C GLN A 238 24.35 -19.12 9.90
N ILE A 239 24.12 -18.33 8.86
CA ILE A 239 25.07 -17.28 8.46
C ILE A 239 24.95 -16.10 9.40
N ARG A 240 26.10 -15.62 9.87
CA ARG A 240 26.26 -14.41 10.67
C ARG A 240 27.12 -13.42 9.89
N LEU A 241 26.59 -12.23 9.67
CA LEU A 241 27.28 -11.11 9.06
C LEU A 241 27.81 -10.21 10.19
N PRO A 242 29.14 -10.09 10.37
CA PRO A 242 29.70 -9.22 11.38
C PRO A 242 29.35 -7.76 11.05
N VAL A 243 29.02 -6.96 12.07
CA VAL A 243 28.68 -5.55 11.85
C VAL A 243 29.89 -4.83 11.23
N ASP A 244 31.06 -5.06 11.85
CA ASP A 244 32.34 -4.59 11.38
C ASP A 244 32.88 -5.50 10.27
N GLY A 245 33.10 -4.94 9.08
CA GLY A 245 33.70 -5.64 7.94
C GLY A 245 32.71 -6.18 6.90
N THR A 246 31.40 -6.14 7.16
CA THR A 246 30.38 -6.39 6.13
C THR A 246 30.11 -5.11 5.32
N PRO A 247 30.30 -5.10 3.98
CA PRO A 247 29.86 -4.00 3.13
C PRO A 247 28.33 -4.01 2.97
N TRP A 248 27.62 -3.35 3.89
CA TRP A 248 26.16 -3.42 4.02
C TRP A 248 25.41 -2.90 2.80
N TYR A 249 26.00 -1.98 2.03
CA TYR A 249 25.42 -1.54 0.76
C TYR A 249 25.37 -2.69 -0.27
N GLN A 250 26.37 -3.58 -0.29
CA GLN A 250 26.38 -4.74 -1.19
C GLN A 250 25.34 -5.76 -0.77
N VAL A 251 25.15 -5.95 0.54
CA VAL A 251 24.08 -6.79 1.08
C VAL A 251 22.72 -6.24 0.63
N TYR A 252 22.48 -4.93 0.82
CA TYR A 252 21.26 -4.27 0.39
C TYR A 252 20.99 -4.47 -1.11
N LEU A 253 21.98 -4.16 -1.96
CA LEU A 253 21.86 -4.31 -3.41
C LEU A 253 21.63 -5.75 -3.84
N ALA A 254 22.38 -6.70 -3.26
CA ALA A 254 22.29 -8.09 -3.65
C ALA A 254 20.90 -8.66 -3.35
N VAL A 255 20.31 -8.31 -2.21
CA VAL A 255 18.94 -8.69 -1.86
C VAL A 255 17.93 -8.01 -2.79
N MET A 256 18.04 -6.70 -3.01
CA MET A 256 17.10 -5.95 -3.85
C MET A 256 17.12 -6.40 -5.32
N LEU A 257 18.31 -6.65 -5.89
CA LEU A 257 18.46 -7.09 -7.28
C LEU A 257 17.94 -8.52 -7.52
N ASN A 258 17.89 -9.34 -6.48
CA ASN A 258 17.45 -10.73 -6.55
C ASN A 258 16.11 -10.98 -5.84
N TRP A 259 15.38 -9.90 -5.48
CA TRP A 259 14.16 -9.97 -4.69
C TRP A 259 13.14 -10.96 -5.25
N ASP A 260 12.93 -10.94 -6.57
CA ASP A 260 11.96 -11.79 -7.26
C ASP A 260 12.32 -13.29 -7.23
N ASN A 261 13.58 -13.61 -6.97
CA ASN A 261 14.07 -14.99 -6.86
C ASN A 261 13.84 -15.57 -5.45
N PHE A 262 13.59 -14.72 -4.44
CA PHE A 262 13.51 -15.12 -3.05
C PHE A 262 12.06 -15.15 -2.53
N LYS A 263 11.23 -16.03 -3.09
CA LYS A 263 9.81 -16.18 -2.69
C LYS A 263 9.61 -16.43 -1.19
N GLY A 264 10.50 -17.20 -0.56
CA GLY A 264 10.47 -17.40 0.90
C GLY A 264 10.74 -16.12 1.69
N LEU A 265 11.54 -15.20 1.12
CA LEU A 265 11.95 -13.95 1.74
C LEU A 265 10.83 -12.93 1.64
N GLN A 266 10.20 -12.88 0.46
CA GLN A 266 8.96 -12.15 0.23
C GLN A 266 7.86 -12.60 1.19
N ASN A 267 7.71 -13.91 1.40
CA ASN A 267 6.76 -14.45 2.37
C ASN A 267 7.10 -13.99 3.79
N ARG A 268 8.38 -13.99 4.18
CA ARG A 268 8.80 -13.51 5.50
C ARG A 268 8.57 -12.02 5.68
N ALA A 269 8.87 -11.20 4.67
CA ALA A 269 8.60 -9.77 4.69
C ALA A 269 7.10 -9.49 4.87
N ARG A 270 6.26 -10.22 4.14
CA ARG A 270 4.80 -10.18 4.31
C ARG A 270 4.35 -10.56 5.72
N ILE A 271 4.91 -11.64 6.30
CA ILE A 271 4.60 -12.03 7.69
C ILE A 271 5.02 -10.94 8.67
N TRP A 272 6.19 -10.32 8.47
CA TRP A 272 6.68 -9.21 9.29
C TRP A 272 5.71 -8.02 9.28
N GLU A 273 5.23 -7.61 8.11
CA GLU A 273 4.23 -6.55 7.97
C GLU A 273 2.93 -6.90 8.70
N TYR A 274 2.43 -8.14 8.56
CA TYR A 274 1.21 -8.56 9.25
C TYR A 274 1.34 -8.55 10.77
N VAL A 275 2.45 -9.03 11.32
CA VAL A 275 2.64 -9.00 12.78
C VAL A 275 2.84 -7.56 13.28
N TYR A 276 3.41 -6.69 12.46
CA TYR A 276 3.53 -5.26 12.74
C TYR A 276 2.16 -4.56 12.77
N ASP A 277 1.26 -4.86 11.82
CA ASP A 277 -0.12 -4.39 11.84
C ASP A 277 -0.84 -4.80 13.13
N ILE A 278 -0.63 -6.03 13.61
CA ILE A 278 -1.22 -6.51 14.86
C ILE A 278 -0.69 -5.71 16.06
N LYS A 279 0.60 -5.34 16.06
CA LYS A 279 1.15 -4.43 17.09
C LYS A 279 0.38 -3.09 17.09
N LEU A 280 0.23 -2.46 15.92
CA LEU A 280 -0.48 -1.19 15.80
C LEU A 280 -1.94 -1.30 16.27
N GLU A 281 -2.60 -2.43 16.00
CA GLU A 281 -3.96 -2.68 16.46
C GLU A 281 -4.08 -2.93 17.96
N MET A 282 -2.97 -3.31 18.62
CA MET A 282 -2.91 -3.44 20.07
C MET A 282 -2.64 -2.10 20.77
N GLU A 283 -2.10 -1.08 20.09
CA GLU A 283 -1.78 0.23 20.69
C GLU A 283 -2.97 0.89 21.41
N PRO A 284 -4.21 0.91 20.88
CA PRO A 284 -5.37 1.46 21.58
C PRO A 284 -5.70 0.76 22.90
N TYR A 285 -5.34 -0.53 23.02
CA TYR A 285 -5.54 -1.28 24.26
C TYR A 285 -4.50 -0.91 25.31
N VAL A 286 -3.30 -0.48 24.91
CA VAL A 286 -2.27 0.08 25.81
C VAL A 286 -2.75 1.42 26.38
N ASP A 287 -3.30 2.29 25.53
CA ASP A 287 -3.81 3.61 25.93
C ASP A 287 -5.07 3.51 26.81
N GLY A 288 -5.93 2.51 26.55
CA GLY A 288 -7.09 2.20 27.40
C GLY A 288 -6.73 1.59 28.75
N LEU A 289 -5.65 0.80 28.85
CA LEU A 289 -5.17 0.21 30.09
C LEU A 289 -4.41 1.20 30.99
N LEU A 290 -3.72 2.19 30.41
CA LEU A 290 -3.13 3.30 31.18
C LEU A 290 -4.18 4.13 31.93
N GLY A 291 -5.45 4.06 31.51
CA GLY A 291 -6.59 4.65 32.23
C GLY A 291 -7.09 3.85 33.44
N HIS A 292 -6.77 2.56 33.54
CA HIS A 292 -7.29 1.66 34.58
C HIS A 292 -6.28 1.28 35.68
N VAL A 293 -5.00 1.64 35.55
CA VAL A 293 -3.96 1.28 36.54
C VAL A 293 -3.67 2.41 37.55
N LEU A 294 -4.40 3.54 37.51
CA LEU A 294 -4.17 4.68 38.42
C LEU A 294 -5.31 4.99 39.40
N PHE A 295 -6.41 4.24 39.40
CA PHE A 295 -7.52 4.46 40.35
C PHE A 295 -8.23 3.15 40.69
N GLU A 296 -7.62 2.31 41.52
CA GLU A 296 -8.33 1.28 42.28
C GLU A 296 -7.48 0.86 43.51
N ASP A 297 -7.01 1.88 44.24
CA ASP A 297 -6.85 1.80 45.69
C ASP A 297 -7.82 2.86 46.24
N MET A 298 -8.70 2.47 47.17
CA MET A 298 -9.83 3.22 47.76
C MET A 298 -11.16 3.06 46.99
N ASP A 299 -12.02 2.13 47.40
CA ASP A 299 -12.93 2.38 48.54
C ASP A 299 -13.69 1.10 48.93
N GLU A 300 -13.84 0.95 50.24
CA GLU A 300 -14.59 -0.07 50.96
C GLU A 300 -16.11 0.12 50.83
N ASP A 301 -16.83 -0.99 51.02
CA ASP A 301 -18.20 -1.11 51.53
C ASP A 301 -19.36 -0.45 50.76
N THR A 302 -20.27 -1.28 50.25
CA THR A 302 -21.57 -1.52 50.90
C THR A 302 -22.36 -2.61 50.17
N ASP A 303 -22.72 -3.63 50.96
CA ASP A 303 -23.76 -4.62 50.68
C ASP A 303 -25.12 -3.96 50.42
N GLU A 304 -25.94 -4.55 49.54
CA GLU A 304 -27.30 -4.96 49.93
C GLU A 304 -27.92 -5.91 48.88
N ASP A 305 -28.22 -7.10 49.40
CA ASP A 305 -29.04 -8.20 48.92
C ASP A 305 -30.29 -7.82 48.09
N VAL A 306 -30.51 -8.54 46.98
CA VAL A 306 -31.82 -9.13 46.67
C VAL A 306 -31.62 -10.51 46.02
N ASP A 307 -31.88 -11.53 46.82
CA ASP A 307 -32.10 -12.93 46.43
C ASP A 307 -33.54 -13.13 45.92
N ASP A 308 -33.69 -14.09 45.01
CA ASP A 308 -34.70 -15.16 45.01
C ASP A 308 -35.26 -15.54 43.63
N GLY A 309 -35.03 -16.82 43.28
CA GLY A 309 -35.96 -17.65 42.51
C GLY A 309 -35.40 -18.21 41.19
N MET A 310 -34.49 -19.19 41.23
CA MET A 310 -34.77 -20.63 41.06
C MET A 310 -35.57 -20.99 39.79
N ASP A 311 -34.96 -21.68 38.83
CA ASP A 311 -34.88 -23.16 38.83
C ASP A 311 -34.73 -23.74 37.39
N ASP A 312 -33.59 -24.40 37.19
CA ASP A 312 -33.38 -25.73 36.61
C ASP A 312 -33.87 -26.14 35.21
N GLY A 313 -32.91 -26.64 34.42
CA GLY A 313 -33.17 -27.59 33.34
C GLY A 313 -32.07 -27.76 32.29
N MET A 314 -30.85 -28.12 32.70
CA MET A 314 -29.91 -28.86 31.83
C MET A 314 -30.48 -30.27 31.61
N ASP A 315 -30.48 -30.80 30.37
CA ASP A 315 -29.65 -31.97 30.01
C ASP A 315 -29.76 -32.37 28.53
N ASP A 316 -28.59 -32.52 27.91
CA ASP A 316 -28.09 -33.57 27.01
C ASP A 316 -28.89 -34.16 25.84
N GLY A 317 -28.19 -34.22 24.70
CA GLY A 317 -28.53 -35.06 23.54
C GLY A 317 -27.61 -34.85 22.33
N MET A 318 -26.39 -35.40 22.38
CA MET A 318 -25.61 -35.75 21.19
C MET A 318 -26.38 -36.81 20.38
N ASP A 319 -26.42 -36.73 19.05
CA ASP A 319 -25.92 -37.78 18.15
C ASP A 319 -25.98 -37.36 16.67
N ASP A 320 -25.07 -37.95 15.91
CA ASP A 320 -24.62 -37.68 14.56
C ASP A 320 -25.58 -38.13 13.44
N GLY A 321 -25.37 -37.56 12.25
CA GLY A 321 -25.99 -38.00 11.01
C GLY A 321 -25.42 -37.29 9.79
N MET A 322 -24.20 -37.68 9.39
CA MET A 322 -23.69 -37.48 8.03
C MET A 322 -24.49 -38.35 7.05
N ASP A 323 -24.96 -37.78 5.94
CA ASP A 323 -24.93 -38.49 4.64
C ASP A 323 -24.97 -37.50 3.45
N ASP A 324 -23.83 -37.47 2.77
CA ASP A 324 -23.49 -37.31 1.36
C ASP A 324 -24.48 -36.74 0.34
N GLY A 325 -23.95 -35.77 -0.42
CA GLY A 325 -24.51 -35.26 -1.65
C GLY A 325 -23.60 -34.24 -2.33
N MET A 326 -22.35 -34.63 -2.63
CA MET A 326 -21.50 -33.92 -3.58
C MET A 326 -22.15 -34.02 -4.97
N ASP A 327 -22.57 -32.87 -5.52
CA ASP A 327 -22.72 -32.69 -6.96
C ASP A 327 -21.78 -31.56 -7.40
N ASP A 328 -20.88 -31.93 -8.29
CA ASP A 328 -19.73 -31.18 -8.78
C ASP A 328 -20.18 -30.12 -9.78
N GLY A 329 -20.66 -29.00 -9.26
CA GLY A 329 -20.80 -27.76 -10.04
C GLY A 329 -19.51 -26.96 -10.00
N MET A 330 -18.58 -27.21 -10.92
CA MET A 330 -17.46 -26.32 -11.25
C MET A 330 -17.98 -24.93 -11.67
N GLY A 331 -18.24 -24.07 -10.68
CA GLY A 331 -18.45 -22.64 -10.86
C GLY A 331 -17.11 -21.93 -10.71
N ASP A 332 -16.45 -21.71 -11.83
CA ASP A 332 -15.57 -20.56 -12.08
C ASP A 332 -16.07 -19.33 -11.31
N GLY A 333 -15.40 -19.04 -10.20
CA GLY A 333 -15.52 -17.78 -9.49
C GLY A 333 -14.26 -16.98 -9.76
N THR A 334 -14.15 -16.42 -10.96
CA THR A 334 -13.23 -15.30 -11.23
C THR A 334 -13.42 -14.23 -10.17
N ASP A 335 -12.36 -13.95 -9.42
CA ASP A 335 -12.24 -12.71 -8.63
C ASP A 335 -12.30 -11.51 -9.60
N GLU A 336 -13.51 -10.99 -9.82
CA GLU A 336 -13.76 -9.72 -10.50
C GLU A 336 -13.32 -8.55 -9.61
N ASP A 337 -12.01 -8.33 -9.50
CA ASP A 337 -11.46 -7.10 -8.88
C ASP A 337 -10.36 -6.46 -9.76
N TYR A 338 -10.48 -6.66 -11.08
CA TYR A 338 -9.60 -6.16 -12.15
C TYR A 338 -10.21 -5.00 -12.98
N SER A 339 -11.28 -4.36 -12.51
CA SER A 339 -12.06 -3.39 -13.31
C SER A 339 -11.31 -2.11 -13.69
N ILE A 340 -10.26 -1.73 -12.92
CA ILE A 340 -9.51 -0.48 -13.13
C ILE A 340 -8.47 -0.61 -14.26
N THR A 341 -8.03 -1.83 -14.58
CA THR A 341 -6.94 -2.08 -15.54
C THR A 341 -7.41 -2.37 -16.96
N MET A 342 -8.72 -2.45 -17.20
CA MET A 342 -9.28 -2.88 -18.49
C MET A 342 -10.20 -1.82 -19.08
N ALA A 343 -10.15 -1.67 -20.40
CA ALA A 343 -11.11 -0.85 -21.12
C ALA A 343 -12.52 -1.45 -21.08
N ALA A 344 -13.54 -0.60 -21.09
CA ALA A 344 -14.91 -1.01 -21.27
C ALA A 344 -15.10 -1.69 -22.64
N THR A 345 -15.91 -2.74 -22.66
CA THR A 345 -16.22 -3.51 -23.88
C THR A 345 -17.32 -2.86 -24.73
N ALA A 346 -18.08 -1.93 -24.15
CA ALA A 346 -19.16 -1.20 -24.80
C ALA A 346 -19.23 0.26 -24.32
N LYS A 347 -19.86 1.11 -25.14
CA LYS A 347 -20.14 2.50 -24.77
C LYS A 347 -21.13 2.54 -23.62
N ARG A 348 -20.94 3.55 -22.75
CA ARG A 348 -21.78 3.92 -21.59
C ARG A 348 -22.63 5.15 -21.96
N PRO A 349 -23.90 4.97 -22.38
CA PRO A 349 -24.74 6.07 -22.86
C PRO A 349 -24.93 7.19 -21.84
N GLU A 350 -25.00 6.85 -20.56
CA GLU A 350 -25.15 7.78 -19.44
C GLU A 350 -23.97 8.76 -19.33
N ILE A 351 -22.72 8.26 -19.47
CA ILE A 351 -21.52 9.10 -19.46
C ILE A 351 -21.43 9.96 -20.71
N ILE A 352 -21.81 9.42 -21.87
CA ILE A 352 -21.84 10.17 -23.13
C ILE A 352 -22.85 11.31 -23.06
N GLU A 353 -24.02 11.08 -22.48
CA GLU A 353 -25.06 12.10 -22.38
C GLU A 353 -24.65 13.23 -21.43
N LEU A 354 -24.01 12.90 -20.29
CA LEU A 354 -23.40 13.90 -19.42
C LEU A 354 -22.38 14.75 -20.18
N ALA A 355 -21.51 14.11 -20.96
CA ALA A 355 -20.49 14.79 -21.75
C ALA A 355 -21.07 15.69 -22.86
N ARG A 356 -22.18 15.30 -23.51
CA ARG A 356 -22.86 16.14 -24.52
C ARG A 356 -23.31 17.49 -23.94
N GLY A 357 -23.63 17.54 -22.65
CA GLY A 357 -24.01 18.76 -21.95
C GLY A 357 -22.85 19.71 -21.65
N LEU A 358 -21.60 19.28 -21.84
CA LEU A 358 -20.41 20.05 -21.50
C LEU A 358 -19.96 20.95 -22.65
N ARG A 359 -19.32 22.06 -22.29
CA ARG A 359 -18.79 23.01 -23.26
C ARG A 359 -17.56 22.45 -23.96
N GLY A 360 -17.49 22.61 -25.29
CA GLY A 360 -16.26 22.42 -26.06
C GLY A 360 -15.87 20.96 -26.29
N VAL A 361 -16.80 20.01 -26.08
CA VAL A 361 -16.54 18.58 -26.28
C VAL A 361 -16.38 18.22 -27.77
N PRO A 362 -15.31 17.49 -28.15
CA PRO A 362 -15.05 17.13 -29.54
C PRO A 362 -15.85 15.91 -30.01
N MET A 363 -17.19 15.96 -29.91
CA MET A 363 -18.09 14.84 -30.20
C MET A 363 -17.80 14.14 -31.53
N CYS A 364 -17.38 12.89 -31.48
CA CYS A 364 -17.17 11.98 -32.61
C CYS A 364 -17.15 10.54 -32.09
N GLU A 365 -17.03 9.56 -32.99
CA GLU A 365 -17.05 8.14 -32.62
C GLU A 365 -15.95 7.77 -31.62
N ASP A 366 -14.69 8.14 -31.86
CA ASP A 366 -13.59 7.90 -30.92
C ASP A 366 -13.72 8.70 -29.62
N TYR A 367 -14.31 9.91 -29.66
CA TYR A 367 -14.60 10.66 -28.43
C TYR A 367 -15.65 9.94 -27.59
N GLU A 368 -16.73 9.42 -28.20
CA GLU A 368 -17.72 8.63 -27.48
C GLU A 368 -17.12 7.35 -26.90
N ARG A 369 -16.18 6.72 -27.61
CA ARG A 369 -15.40 5.58 -27.07
C ARG A 369 -14.53 6.00 -25.89
N MET A 370 -13.77 7.09 -26.04
CA MET A 370 -12.89 7.66 -25.02
C MET A 370 -13.64 7.99 -23.74
N ILE A 371 -14.65 8.86 -23.82
CA ILE A 371 -15.37 9.36 -22.64
C ILE A 371 -16.09 8.23 -21.91
N SER A 372 -16.57 7.21 -22.64
CA SER A 372 -17.24 6.05 -22.08
C SER A 372 -16.32 4.92 -21.61
N GLY A 373 -15.01 5.08 -21.77
CA GLY A 373 -13.98 4.15 -21.29
C GLY A 373 -13.67 2.96 -22.16
N MET A 374 -14.15 2.95 -23.40
CA MET A 374 -13.68 2.00 -24.40
C MET A 374 -12.29 2.36 -24.90
N MET A 375 -11.58 1.37 -25.46
CA MET A 375 -10.38 1.63 -26.25
C MET A 375 -10.68 2.57 -27.41
N TYR A 376 -9.85 3.58 -27.58
CA TYR A 376 -9.94 4.55 -28.66
C TYR A 376 -8.56 4.89 -29.23
N ASN A 377 -8.54 5.55 -30.39
CA ASN A 377 -7.32 6.10 -30.97
C ASN A 377 -7.16 7.58 -30.59
N PRO A 378 -6.21 7.94 -29.70
CA PRO A 378 -6.01 9.33 -29.26
C PRO A 378 -5.37 10.24 -30.30
N LEU A 379 -4.92 9.69 -31.44
CA LEU A 379 -4.28 10.43 -32.52
C LEU A 379 -5.25 10.87 -33.60
N ILE A 380 -6.56 10.63 -33.45
CA ILE A 380 -7.50 11.16 -34.44
C ILE A 380 -7.48 12.69 -34.43
N PRO A 381 -7.56 13.37 -35.60
CA PRO A 381 -7.40 14.82 -35.69
C PRO A 381 -8.28 15.60 -34.71
N LYS A 382 -9.53 15.18 -34.53
CA LYS A 382 -10.49 15.88 -33.67
C LYS A 382 -10.10 15.88 -32.18
N LEU A 383 -9.51 14.79 -31.69
CA LEU A 383 -9.02 14.70 -30.31
C LEU A 383 -7.71 15.47 -30.13
N LEU A 384 -6.82 15.44 -31.13
CA LEU A 384 -5.60 16.26 -31.14
C LEU A 384 -5.93 17.76 -31.11
N GLU A 385 -6.84 18.21 -31.96
CA GLU A 385 -7.32 19.60 -32.01
C GLU A 385 -7.87 20.04 -30.65
N ALA A 386 -8.67 19.20 -29.98
CA ALA A 386 -9.22 19.49 -28.66
C ALA A 386 -8.12 19.65 -27.59
N ARG A 387 -7.11 18.77 -27.55
CA ARG A 387 -5.96 18.91 -26.64
C ARG A 387 -5.15 20.17 -26.91
N HIS A 388 -4.94 20.52 -28.19
CA HIS A 388 -4.25 21.76 -28.54
C HIS A 388 -5.04 23.01 -28.16
N LEU A 389 -6.36 22.99 -28.34
CA LEU A 389 -7.24 24.07 -27.88
C LEU A 389 -7.17 24.23 -26.36
N CYS A 390 -7.28 23.13 -25.62
CA CYS A 390 -7.14 23.10 -24.16
C CYS A 390 -5.84 23.76 -23.69
N ARG A 391 -4.70 23.38 -24.29
CA ARG A 391 -3.38 23.96 -23.97
C ARG A 391 -3.32 25.46 -24.19
N GLY A 392 -3.96 25.97 -25.24
CA GLY A 392 -4.08 27.41 -25.49
C GLY A 392 -4.87 28.13 -24.40
N LEU A 393 -6.06 27.61 -24.06
CA LEU A 393 -6.91 28.15 -23.01
C LEU A 393 -6.26 28.06 -21.62
N ALA A 394 -5.52 26.98 -21.35
CA ALA A 394 -4.76 26.81 -20.12
C ALA A 394 -3.60 27.81 -20.06
N ALA A 395 -2.94 28.11 -21.19
CA ALA A 395 -1.93 29.15 -21.24
C ALA A 395 -2.52 30.54 -20.97
N ASP A 396 -3.70 30.86 -21.50
CA ASP A 396 -4.41 32.11 -21.19
C ASP A 396 -4.74 32.21 -19.70
N TYR A 397 -5.19 31.11 -19.09
CA TYR A 397 -5.46 31.03 -17.64
C TYR A 397 -4.21 31.20 -16.79
N ASN A 398 -3.15 30.45 -17.11
CA ASN A 398 -1.93 30.38 -16.32
C ASN A 398 -1.10 31.65 -16.42
N ASN A 399 -1.16 32.36 -17.55
CA ASN A 399 -0.35 33.55 -17.82
C ASN A 399 -1.14 34.87 -17.73
N LEU A 400 -2.29 34.89 -17.05
CA LEU A 400 -3.02 36.13 -16.77
C LEU A 400 -2.08 37.13 -16.06
N ASP A 401 -1.79 38.26 -16.72
CA ASP A 401 -0.99 39.32 -16.11
C ASP A 401 -1.80 40.06 -15.05
N THR A 402 -1.59 39.69 -13.79
CA THR A 402 -2.28 40.28 -12.64
C THR A 402 -1.97 41.76 -12.43
N LYS A 403 -0.98 42.33 -13.11
CA LYS A 403 -0.71 43.79 -13.08
C LYS A 403 -1.68 44.58 -13.95
N THR A 404 -2.41 43.92 -14.85
CA THR A 404 -3.38 44.55 -15.76
C THR A 404 -4.80 44.60 -15.19
N VAL A 405 -5.01 44.00 -14.01
CA VAL A 405 -6.31 43.83 -13.36
C VAL A 405 -6.18 44.28 -11.90
N THR A 406 -7.22 44.88 -11.31
CA THR A 406 -7.20 45.23 -9.88
C THR A 406 -7.30 43.97 -9.03
N TYR A 407 -6.77 44.00 -7.80
CA TYR A 407 -6.73 42.82 -6.91
C TYR A 407 -8.11 42.17 -6.71
N ASP A 408 -9.14 42.99 -6.51
CA ASP A 408 -10.54 42.60 -6.33
C ASP A 408 -11.16 41.94 -7.57
N GLN A 409 -10.60 42.16 -8.76
CA GLN A 409 -11.12 41.62 -10.03
C GLN A 409 -10.39 40.36 -10.50
N ILE A 410 -9.27 39.97 -9.85
CA ILE A 410 -8.46 38.82 -10.27
C ILE A 410 -9.29 37.53 -10.21
N GLY A 411 -10.08 37.34 -9.15
CA GLY A 411 -10.94 36.17 -8.98
C GLY A 411 -11.95 36.02 -10.11
N ASP A 412 -12.72 37.08 -10.40
CA ASP A 412 -13.71 37.11 -11.47
C ASP A 412 -13.08 36.86 -12.85
N LYS A 413 -11.91 37.45 -13.11
CA LYS A 413 -11.20 37.25 -14.38
C LYS A 413 -10.68 35.83 -14.53
N ARG A 414 -10.18 35.22 -13.46
CA ARG A 414 -9.82 33.80 -13.45
C ARG A 414 -11.03 32.91 -13.69
N LEU A 415 -12.15 33.17 -13.03
CA LEU A 415 -13.37 32.40 -13.23
C LEU A 415 -13.89 32.53 -14.68
N GLU A 416 -13.82 33.71 -15.28
CA GLU A 416 -14.16 33.93 -16.70
C GLU A 416 -13.32 33.05 -17.64
N LEU A 417 -12.02 32.94 -17.37
CA LEU A 417 -11.10 32.09 -18.13
C LEU A 417 -11.34 30.60 -17.87
N LEU A 418 -11.60 30.20 -16.61
CA LEU A 418 -11.97 28.81 -16.27
C LEU A 418 -13.23 28.36 -17.01
N ARG A 419 -14.27 29.20 -17.10
CA ARG A 419 -15.50 28.91 -17.85
C ARG A 419 -15.28 28.69 -19.36
N LYS A 420 -14.14 29.10 -19.89
CA LYS A 420 -13.72 28.82 -21.27
C LYS A 420 -12.90 27.53 -21.34
N LEU A 421 -12.06 27.28 -20.33
CA LEU A 421 -11.12 26.16 -20.25
C LEU A 421 -11.77 24.82 -19.90
N VAL A 422 -12.65 24.78 -18.90
CA VAL A 422 -13.28 23.53 -18.44
C VAL A 422 -14.71 23.35 -18.96
N GLY A 423 -15.21 22.11 -18.92
CA GLY A 423 -16.56 21.78 -19.40
C GLY A 423 -17.66 22.50 -18.65
N LYS A 424 -17.52 22.62 -17.31
CA LYS A 424 -18.40 23.39 -16.42
C LYS A 424 -17.65 23.76 -15.14
N VAL A 425 -17.89 24.97 -14.61
CA VAL A 425 -17.37 25.43 -13.32
C VAL A 425 -18.43 26.26 -12.58
N GLY A 426 -18.60 26.01 -11.28
CA GLY A 426 -19.49 26.79 -10.40
C GLY A 426 -18.88 28.11 -9.93
N ASP A 427 -19.73 28.96 -9.37
CA ASP A 427 -19.32 30.28 -8.85
C ASP A 427 -18.48 30.14 -7.58
N GLY A 428 -17.66 31.14 -7.26
CA GLY A 428 -16.78 31.13 -6.09
C GLY A 428 -15.57 30.17 -6.17
N THR A 429 -15.45 29.40 -7.26
CA THR A 429 -14.33 28.48 -7.47
C THR A 429 -13.07 29.21 -7.92
N PHE A 430 -11.94 28.89 -7.29
CA PHE A 430 -10.63 29.46 -7.59
C PHE A 430 -9.55 28.37 -7.70
N ILE A 431 -8.66 28.51 -8.68
CA ILE A 431 -7.57 27.58 -8.94
C ILE A 431 -6.25 28.36 -9.04
N GLU A 432 -5.26 27.99 -8.25
CA GLU A 432 -3.93 28.59 -8.36
C GLU A 432 -3.22 28.10 -9.65
N PRO A 433 -2.62 29.00 -10.44
CA PRO A 433 -1.87 28.61 -11.64
C PRO A 433 -0.50 28.01 -11.23
N PRO A 434 0.10 27.05 -11.93
CA PRO A 434 -0.39 26.47 -13.16
C PRO A 434 -1.46 25.41 -12.90
N PHE A 435 -2.52 25.46 -13.70
CA PHE A 435 -3.51 24.40 -13.85
C PHE A 435 -3.25 23.66 -15.17
N LEU A 436 -3.22 22.33 -15.12
CA LEU A 436 -2.74 21.48 -16.22
C LEU A 436 -3.77 20.40 -16.61
N PRO A 437 -4.89 20.77 -17.27
CA PRO A 437 -5.83 19.81 -17.85
C PRO A 437 -5.35 19.26 -19.21
N ASP A 438 -5.75 18.03 -19.58
CA ASP A 438 -5.44 17.43 -20.89
C ASP A 438 -6.40 17.92 -21.99
N TYR A 439 -7.70 17.72 -21.81
CA TYR A 439 -8.78 18.22 -22.68
C TYR A 439 -9.54 19.40 -22.07
N GLY A 440 -9.64 19.47 -20.75
CA GLY A 440 -10.36 20.49 -19.98
C GLY A 440 -11.88 20.37 -20.08
N CYS A 441 -12.41 20.17 -21.29
CA CYS A 441 -13.84 20.07 -21.58
C CYS A 441 -14.54 18.86 -20.92
N ASN A 442 -13.79 17.86 -20.44
CA ASN A 442 -14.34 16.69 -19.74
C ASN A 442 -14.33 16.87 -18.21
N THR A 443 -13.88 18.03 -17.72
CA THR A 443 -13.84 18.36 -16.30
C THR A 443 -15.03 19.22 -15.90
N VAL A 444 -15.73 18.80 -14.85
CA VAL A 444 -16.84 19.51 -14.19
C VAL A 444 -16.40 19.84 -12.77
N ILE A 445 -16.51 21.12 -12.39
CA ILE A 445 -16.14 21.60 -11.06
C ILE A 445 -17.35 22.31 -10.44
N GLY A 446 -17.65 21.99 -9.18
CA GLY A 446 -18.71 22.62 -8.40
C GLY A 446 -18.44 24.09 -8.06
N LYS A 447 -19.26 24.62 -7.16
CA LYS A 447 -19.10 25.96 -6.59
C LYS A 447 -18.18 25.95 -5.38
N ASP A 448 -17.60 27.10 -5.08
CA ASP A 448 -16.82 27.33 -3.86
C ASP A 448 -15.60 26.40 -3.69
N CYS A 449 -15.08 25.85 -4.78
CA CYS A 449 -13.89 24.99 -4.73
C CYS A 449 -12.61 25.83 -4.63
N PHE A 450 -11.58 25.26 -4.01
CA PHE A 450 -10.25 25.87 -3.98
C PHE A 450 -9.20 24.83 -4.35
N PHE A 451 -8.46 25.07 -5.45
CA PHE A 451 -7.35 24.21 -5.86
C PHE A 451 -6.04 24.97 -5.71
N ASN A 452 -5.08 24.34 -5.06
CA ASN A 452 -3.76 24.90 -4.85
C ASN A 452 -2.86 24.70 -6.11
N TRP A 453 -1.59 25.10 -6.01
CA TRP A 453 -0.66 25.13 -7.15
C TRP A 453 -0.50 23.77 -7.84
N ASN A 454 -0.28 23.79 -9.16
CA ASN A 454 0.22 22.64 -9.92
C ASN A 454 -0.72 21.41 -9.92
N VAL A 455 -2.03 21.63 -9.98
CA VAL A 455 -3.01 20.54 -10.16
C VAL A 455 -3.01 20.09 -11.63
N THR A 456 -2.85 18.78 -11.82
CA THR A 456 -2.87 18.12 -13.13
C THR A 456 -4.11 17.25 -13.25
N ILE A 457 -4.85 17.38 -14.35
CA ILE A 457 -6.03 16.56 -14.64
C ILE A 457 -5.88 15.94 -16.03
N LEU A 458 -5.67 14.62 -16.08
CA LEU A 458 -5.74 13.86 -17.33
C LEU A 458 -7.18 13.41 -17.52
N ASP A 459 -8.01 14.27 -18.12
CA ASP A 459 -9.45 14.07 -18.32
C ASP A 459 -9.77 13.39 -19.67
N THR A 460 -9.12 12.25 -19.93
CA THR A 460 -9.48 11.30 -21.02
C THR A 460 -10.83 10.58 -20.77
N SER A 461 -11.41 10.76 -19.59
CA SER A 461 -12.80 10.44 -19.24
C SER A 461 -13.38 11.57 -18.39
N LEU A 462 -14.63 11.43 -17.95
CA LEU A 462 -15.30 12.45 -17.16
C LEU A 462 -14.63 12.61 -15.79
N VAL A 463 -14.33 13.84 -15.40
CA VAL A 463 -13.92 14.20 -14.04
C VAL A 463 -14.98 15.09 -13.45
N THR A 464 -15.66 14.64 -12.41
CA THR A 464 -16.68 15.43 -11.70
C THR A 464 -16.21 15.73 -10.30
N ILE A 465 -16.10 17.01 -9.97
CA ILE A 465 -15.73 17.52 -8.66
C ILE A 465 -16.93 18.29 -8.13
N GLY A 466 -17.41 17.90 -6.95
CA GLY A 466 -18.56 18.48 -6.26
C GLY A 466 -18.29 19.89 -5.73
N ASP A 467 -19.19 20.36 -4.88
CA ASP A 467 -19.11 21.68 -4.29
C ASP A 467 -18.18 21.71 -3.07
N ARG A 468 -17.56 22.88 -2.80
CA ARG A 468 -16.73 23.14 -1.61
C ARG A 468 -15.52 22.21 -1.46
N VAL A 469 -15.12 21.51 -2.53
CA VAL A 469 -13.92 20.66 -2.55
C VAL A 469 -12.65 21.50 -2.47
N GLN A 470 -11.72 21.08 -1.62
CA GLN A 470 -10.40 21.69 -1.47
C GLN A 470 -9.32 20.72 -1.95
N ILE A 471 -8.45 21.17 -2.85
CA ILE A 471 -7.37 20.36 -3.44
C ILE A 471 -6.02 20.99 -3.14
N GLY A 472 -5.11 20.19 -2.58
CA GLY A 472 -3.74 20.57 -2.24
C GLY A 472 -2.83 20.71 -3.45
N THR A 473 -1.57 21.07 -3.18
CA THR A 473 -0.58 21.35 -4.22
C THR A 473 -0.13 20.06 -4.90
N GLY A 474 0.08 20.07 -6.21
CA GLY A 474 0.69 18.94 -6.94
C GLY A 474 -0.21 17.71 -7.06
N VAL A 475 -1.52 17.84 -6.84
CA VAL A 475 -2.47 16.73 -7.00
C VAL A 475 -2.61 16.36 -8.47
N SER A 476 -2.63 15.04 -8.73
CA SER A 476 -2.83 14.47 -10.06
C SER A 476 -4.12 13.65 -10.10
N ILE A 477 -5.09 14.07 -10.91
CA ILE A 477 -6.34 13.36 -11.15
C ILE A 477 -6.25 12.70 -12.53
N ILE A 478 -6.21 11.38 -12.57
CA ILE A 478 -5.85 10.63 -13.77
C ILE A 478 -6.97 9.68 -14.15
N THR A 479 -7.78 10.06 -15.14
CA THR A 479 -8.77 9.13 -15.73
C THR A 479 -8.15 8.18 -16.74
N ALA A 480 -6.97 8.51 -17.29
CA ALA A 480 -6.31 7.77 -18.35
C ALA A 480 -5.71 6.46 -17.84
N GLY A 481 -5.87 5.39 -18.63
CA GLY A 481 -5.29 4.09 -18.41
C GLY A 481 -4.72 3.48 -19.69
N HIS A 482 -3.76 2.58 -19.52
CA HIS A 482 -3.25 1.73 -20.59
C HIS A 482 -3.37 0.28 -20.19
N ASP A 483 -3.70 -0.56 -21.17
CA ASP A 483 -3.67 -2.01 -20.98
C ASP A 483 -2.22 -2.46 -20.78
N THR A 484 -2.03 -3.48 -19.95
CA THR A 484 -0.71 -4.03 -19.61
C THR A 484 -0.06 -4.70 -20.83
N SER A 485 -0.83 -5.06 -21.85
CA SER A 485 -0.38 -5.55 -23.15
C SER A 485 0.51 -4.55 -23.87
N VAL A 486 1.74 -4.98 -24.17
CA VAL A 486 2.68 -4.25 -25.02
C VAL A 486 2.09 -3.99 -26.41
N LEU A 487 1.26 -4.89 -26.94
CA LEU A 487 0.64 -4.70 -28.25
C LEU A 487 -0.37 -3.55 -28.24
N SER A 488 -1.10 -3.37 -27.15
CA SER A 488 -1.97 -2.22 -26.96
C SER A 488 -1.16 -0.92 -27.04
N ARG A 489 -0.08 -0.82 -26.27
CA ARG A 489 0.83 0.35 -26.29
C ARG A 489 1.50 0.59 -27.63
N ARG A 490 1.91 -0.47 -28.35
CA ARG A 490 2.49 -0.37 -29.71
C ARG A 490 1.47 0.11 -30.75
N LYS A 491 0.20 -0.23 -30.58
CA LYS A 491 -0.90 0.25 -31.41
C LYS A 491 -1.36 1.66 -31.01
N PHE A 492 -0.79 2.21 -29.95
CA PHE A 492 -1.07 3.55 -29.44
C PHE A 492 -2.56 3.75 -29.15
N VAL A 493 -3.18 2.76 -28.52
CA VAL A 493 -4.55 2.86 -28.00
C VAL A 493 -4.54 3.04 -26.50
N GLU A 494 -5.55 3.74 -25.99
CA GLU A 494 -5.73 4.02 -24.57
C GLU A 494 -7.22 3.95 -24.21
N PHE A 495 -7.50 3.99 -22.91
CA PHE A 495 -8.86 4.06 -22.37
C PHE A 495 -8.88 5.02 -21.18
N GLY A 496 -10.07 5.39 -20.71
CA GLY A 496 -10.18 6.12 -19.44
C GLY A 496 -11.43 5.77 -18.66
N HIS A 497 -11.35 5.82 -17.33
CA HIS A 497 -12.53 5.64 -16.47
C HIS A 497 -12.83 6.91 -15.69
N PRO A 498 -14.12 7.25 -15.53
CA PRO A 498 -14.51 8.50 -14.91
C PRO A 498 -14.08 8.53 -13.44
N ILE A 499 -13.82 9.73 -12.94
CA ILE A 499 -13.53 9.98 -11.53
C ILE A 499 -14.58 10.91 -10.96
N PHE A 500 -15.07 10.58 -9.78
CA PHE A 500 -16.03 11.39 -9.03
C PHE A 500 -15.42 11.78 -7.69
N ILE A 501 -15.36 13.08 -7.41
CA ILE A 501 -15.00 13.62 -6.10
C ILE A 501 -16.23 14.37 -5.62
N GLU A 502 -16.89 13.86 -4.59
CA GLU A 502 -18.14 14.44 -4.08
C GLU A 502 -17.88 15.70 -3.25
N ASP A 503 -18.96 16.32 -2.80
CA ASP A 503 -18.96 17.57 -2.04
C ASP A 503 -18.06 17.52 -0.80
N ASP A 504 -17.57 18.68 -0.37
CA ASP A 504 -16.87 18.90 0.91
C ASP A 504 -15.58 18.06 1.10
N CYS A 505 -15.07 17.42 0.07
CA CYS A 505 -13.83 16.64 0.16
C CYS A 505 -12.61 17.54 0.32
N TRP A 506 -11.61 17.07 1.08
CA TRP A 506 -10.29 17.67 1.16
C TRP A 506 -9.22 16.70 0.65
N ILE A 507 -8.54 17.07 -0.43
CA ILE A 507 -7.48 16.28 -1.06
C ILE A 507 -6.13 16.89 -0.70
N GLY A 508 -5.31 16.16 0.06
CA GLY A 508 -3.98 16.60 0.47
C GLY A 508 -3.00 16.77 -0.70
N SER A 509 -1.89 17.47 -0.44
CA SER A 509 -0.87 17.72 -1.46
C SER A 509 -0.23 16.44 -2.00
N ASN A 510 0.19 16.44 -3.27
CA ASN A 510 0.85 15.33 -3.97
C ASN A 510 0.06 14.01 -3.95
N VAL A 511 -1.27 14.08 -3.88
CA VAL A 511 -2.14 12.91 -4.04
C VAL A 511 -2.28 12.55 -5.52
N VAL A 512 -2.31 11.25 -5.81
CA VAL A 512 -2.63 10.70 -7.13
C VAL A 512 -3.95 9.94 -7.05
N ILE A 513 -4.93 10.31 -7.87
CA ILE A 513 -6.24 9.64 -7.97
C ILE A 513 -6.27 8.87 -9.30
N LEU A 514 -6.45 7.55 -9.22
CA LEU A 514 -6.44 6.65 -10.37
C LEU A 514 -7.82 6.50 -11.04
N PRO A 515 -7.88 5.94 -12.26
CA PRO A 515 -9.12 5.84 -13.03
C PRO A 515 -10.23 5.09 -12.29
N GLY A 516 -11.48 5.52 -12.49
CA GLY A 516 -12.66 4.79 -11.98
C GLY A 516 -12.98 5.00 -10.51
N VAL A 517 -12.22 5.84 -9.81
CA VAL A 517 -12.39 6.09 -8.38
C VAL A 517 -13.51 7.10 -8.09
N THR A 518 -14.30 6.79 -7.07
CA THR A 518 -15.21 7.72 -6.39
C THR A 518 -14.69 8.05 -5.00
N ILE A 519 -14.53 9.33 -4.68
CA ILE A 519 -14.24 9.82 -3.33
C ILE A 519 -15.53 10.40 -2.76
N GLY A 520 -16.07 9.73 -1.76
CA GLY A 520 -17.36 10.06 -1.16
C GLY A 520 -17.33 11.35 -0.36
N GLN A 521 -18.49 11.99 -0.22
CA GLN A 521 -18.69 13.31 0.37
C GLN A 521 -17.98 13.48 1.71
N GLY A 522 -17.40 14.67 1.95
CA GLY A 522 -16.77 15.04 3.22
C GLY A 522 -15.48 14.27 3.53
N SER A 523 -14.96 13.47 2.59
CA SER A 523 -13.76 12.66 2.85
C SER A 523 -12.49 13.47 2.77
N THR A 524 -11.52 13.10 3.60
CA THR A 524 -10.16 13.66 3.61
C THR A 524 -9.17 12.63 3.10
N ILE A 525 -8.41 13.00 2.06
CA ILE A 525 -7.29 12.21 1.56
C ILE A 525 -5.98 12.82 2.04
N GLY A 526 -5.20 12.08 2.82
CA GLY A 526 -3.91 12.55 3.31
C GLY A 526 -2.91 12.77 2.19
N ALA A 527 -1.98 13.71 2.39
CA ALA A 527 -0.95 14.06 1.43
C ALA A 527 -0.10 12.83 1.00
N GLY A 528 0.36 12.83 -0.25
CA GLY A 528 1.21 11.77 -0.81
C GLY A 528 0.51 10.44 -1.09
N SER A 529 -0.82 10.36 -0.93
CA SER A 529 -1.56 9.12 -1.12
C SER A 529 -1.78 8.76 -2.59
N VAL A 530 -1.84 7.46 -2.90
CA VAL A 530 -2.25 6.95 -4.22
C VAL A 530 -3.60 6.25 -4.10
N VAL A 531 -4.67 6.94 -4.50
CA VAL A 531 -6.05 6.46 -4.40
C VAL A 531 -6.33 5.50 -5.55
N THR A 532 -6.48 4.22 -5.20
CA THR A 532 -6.61 3.09 -6.14
C THR A 532 -7.97 2.40 -6.07
N LYS A 533 -8.83 2.78 -5.12
CA LYS A 533 -10.17 2.24 -4.90
C LYS A 533 -11.05 3.36 -4.34
N ASP A 534 -12.36 3.18 -4.46
CA ASP A 534 -13.34 4.13 -3.92
C ASP A 534 -13.12 4.37 -2.42
N ILE A 535 -13.37 5.61 -2.00
CA ILE A 535 -13.31 6.05 -0.61
C ILE A 535 -14.74 6.33 -0.14
N PRO A 536 -15.25 5.64 0.89
CA PRO A 536 -16.58 5.91 1.44
C PRO A 536 -16.70 7.35 1.95
N PRO A 537 -17.91 7.94 1.98
CA PRO A 537 -18.15 9.25 2.56
C PRO A 537 -17.64 9.38 4.00
N PHE A 538 -17.37 10.62 4.41
CA PHE A 538 -16.94 11.02 5.76
C PHE A 538 -15.79 10.15 6.28
N SER A 539 -14.82 9.88 5.41
CA SER A 539 -13.66 9.03 5.72
C SER A 539 -12.36 9.82 5.66
N VAL A 540 -11.43 9.48 6.55
CA VAL A 540 -10.03 9.91 6.45
C VAL A 540 -9.22 8.75 5.91
N ALA A 541 -8.65 8.90 4.71
CA ALA A 541 -7.89 7.87 4.02
C ALA A 541 -6.47 8.36 3.69
N VAL A 542 -5.46 7.50 3.87
CA VAL A 542 -4.06 7.84 3.61
C VAL A 542 -3.28 6.65 3.02
N GLY A 543 -2.12 6.92 2.42
CA GLY A 543 -1.11 5.93 2.07
C GLY A 543 -1.04 5.55 0.59
N THR A 544 -0.12 4.65 0.28
CA THR A 544 0.18 4.17 -1.08
C THR A 544 0.31 2.64 -1.07
N PRO A 545 -0.75 1.90 -1.44
CA PRO A 545 -2.06 2.39 -1.89
C PRO A 545 -2.91 2.97 -0.75
N CYS A 546 -3.77 3.93 -1.08
CA CYS A 546 -4.61 4.64 -0.10
C CYS A 546 -5.60 3.69 0.58
N ARG A 547 -5.77 3.84 1.89
CA ARG A 547 -6.68 3.06 2.72
C ARG A 547 -7.38 3.97 3.74
N VAL A 548 -8.66 3.71 3.99
CA VAL A 548 -9.41 4.36 5.06
C VAL A 548 -8.76 4.04 6.40
N LYS A 549 -8.50 5.06 7.21
CA LYS A 549 -7.94 4.95 8.56
C LYS A 549 -8.98 5.14 9.64
N LYS A 550 -9.92 6.05 9.43
CA LYS A 550 -11.04 6.30 10.33
C LYS A 550 -12.18 6.96 9.57
N THR A 551 -13.37 6.91 10.16
CA THR A 551 -14.50 7.75 9.78
C THR A 551 -14.52 9.01 10.64
N ILE A 552 -15.18 10.05 10.14
CA ILE A 552 -15.46 11.29 10.86
C ILE A 552 -16.96 11.54 10.88
N GLN A 553 -17.39 12.50 11.70
CA GLN A 553 -18.78 12.92 11.74
C GLN A 553 -19.16 13.60 10.41
N SER A 554 -20.43 13.48 10.06
CA SER A 554 -21.02 14.27 8.98
C SER A 554 -21.12 15.74 9.35
N ALA A 555 -21.25 16.61 8.33
CA ALA A 555 -21.44 18.04 8.57
C ALA A 555 -22.70 18.31 9.42
N GLU A 556 -23.79 17.58 9.18
CA GLU A 556 -25.02 17.71 9.96
C GLU A 556 -24.84 17.31 11.43
N GLU A 557 -24.01 16.31 11.72
CA GLU A 557 -23.67 15.91 13.08
C GLU A 557 -22.76 16.95 13.75
N GLU A 558 -21.78 17.49 13.02
CA GLU A 558 -20.88 18.54 13.51
C GLU A 558 -21.64 19.85 13.82
N GLU A 559 -22.64 20.22 13.02
CA GLU A 559 -23.52 21.37 13.27
C GLU A 559 -24.40 21.20 14.52
N GLN A 560 -24.73 19.95 14.87
CA GLN A 560 -25.55 19.61 16.03
C GLN A 560 -24.74 19.48 17.32
N ASP A 561 -23.42 19.23 17.24
CA ASP A 561 -22.56 19.09 18.41
C ASP A 561 -22.30 20.45 19.09
N PRO A 562 -22.81 20.69 20.32
CA PRO A 562 -22.60 21.95 21.02
C PRO A 562 -21.15 22.23 21.41
N ASN A 563 -20.29 21.20 21.41
CA ASN A 563 -18.88 21.33 21.75
C ASN A 563 -17.98 21.51 20.51
N ASN A 564 -18.52 21.39 19.30
CA ASN A 564 -17.72 21.58 18.09
C ASN A 564 -17.25 23.06 18.00
N PRO A 565 -15.93 23.32 17.98
CA PRO A 565 -15.39 24.68 18.00
C PRO A 565 -15.72 25.48 16.72
N TYR A 566 -16.11 24.80 15.64
CA TYR A 566 -16.41 25.40 14.35
C TYR A 566 -17.90 25.74 14.17
N ARG A 567 -18.79 25.18 15.01
CA ARG A 567 -20.26 25.31 14.89
C ARG A 567 -20.76 26.76 14.77
N ASN A 568 -20.15 27.67 15.52
CA ASN A 568 -20.56 29.08 15.56
C ASN A 568 -19.72 29.98 14.63
N LEU A 569 -18.80 29.39 13.86
CA LEU A 569 -18.03 30.15 12.87
C LEU A 569 -18.92 30.42 11.66
N VAL A 570 -19.00 31.69 11.28
CA VAL A 570 -19.67 32.10 10.06
C VAL A 570 -18.61 32.21 8.98
N ARG A 571 -18.83 31.55 7.84
CA ARG A 571 -18.00 31.78 6.67
C ARG A 571 -18.21 33.22 6.21
N GLU A 572 -17.18 34.06 6.31
CA GLU A 572 -17.21 35.40 5.74
C GLU A 572 -17.30 35.28 4.21
N ASP A 573 -18.19 36.09 3.61
CA ASP A 573 -18.35 36.16 2.16
C ASP A 573 -17.00 36.57 1.53
N ARG A 574 -16.52 35.78 0.56
CA ARG A 574 -15.22 35.98 -0.12
C ARG A 574 -15.26 37.10 -1.14
#